data_AF-A0A0D2SH02-F1
#
_entry.id   AF-A0A0D2SH02-F1
#
_cell.length_a   1.000
_cell.length_b   1.000
_cell.length_c   1.000
_cell.angle_alpha   90.00
_cell.angle_beta   90.00
_cell.angle_gamma   90.00
#
_symmetry.space_group_name_H-M   'P 1'
#
loop_
_entity.id
_entity.type
_entity.pdbx_description
1 polymer ?
#
loop_
_entity_poly.entity_id
_entity_poly.type
_entity_poly.pdbx_seq_one_letter_code
_entity_poly.pdbx_strand_id
1 'polypeptide(L)'
;MVAHVGLISLSVSLLSMPCLPRIGFTKRRPFPMAALSDDPVQEWILTEGKATRITGIRPVGGGCINLANRYDTDAGSFFVKTNRSIGPPMFEAEAIGLDAMYETRTIRVPKPFKVGPLRNGGSYIIMEYIEFGSSRSNQSVLGRKLAEMHKAGKSDKGFGFPVNNTVGSTPQINTWCSDWIQFYGEHRLGYQLKLAQDQYGDSTIYQRGYSFPH
;
A
#
# COMPACT_ATOMS: atom_id res chain seq x y z
N MET A 1 -5.05 -8.85 -86.53
CA MET A 1 -4.11 -8.51 -87.62
C MET A 1 -3.80 -7.03 -87.51
N VAL A 2 -2.51 -6.68 -87.29
CA VAL A 2 -1.84 -5.40 -87.65
C VAL A 2 -2.38 -4.14 -86.91
N ALA A 3 -1.61 -3.20 -86.37
CA ALA A 3 -0.20 -3.05 -86.02
C ALA A 3 -0.03 -1.76 -85.18
N HIS A 4 1.12 -1.69 -84.49
CA HIS A 4 2.00 -0.52 -84.28
C HIS A 4 1.47 0.85 -83.81
N VAL A 5 1.96 1.20 -82.60
CA VAL A 5 2.89 2.31 -82.28
C VAL A 5 2.61 3.70 -82.87
N GLY A 6 2.47 4.69 -81.97
CA GLY A 6 2.68 6.10 -82.26
C GLY A 6 2.99 6.89 -80.99
N LEU A 7 4.26 7.26 -80.80
CA LEU A 7 4.74 8.23 -79.81
C LEU A 7 4.45 9.64 -80.33
N ILE A 8 3.84 10.51 -79.51
CA ILE A 8 3.86 11.97 -79.75
C ILE A 8 4.19 12.68 -78.43
N SER A 9 5.33 13.35 -78.47
CA SER A 9 5.83 14.32 -77.49
C SER A 9 5.11 15.65 -77.65
N LEU A 10 4.60 16.23 -76.56
CA LEU A 10 4.17 17.63 -76.49
C LEU A 10 4.55 18.21 -75.12
N SER A 11 5.50 19.13 -75.16
CA SER A 11 5.91 20.01 -74.08
C SER A 11 4.90 21.15 -73.91
N VAL A 12 4.36 21.38 -72.70
CA VAL A 12 3.67 22.63 -72.36
C VAL A 12 3.92 23.01 -70.89
N SER A 13 4.70 24.08 -70.74
CA SER A 13 4.57 25.22 -69.83
C SER A 13 4.35 25.03 -68.32
N LEU A 14 5.34 25.52 -67.57
CA LEU A 14 5.31 25.83 -66.14
C LEU A 14 4.18 26.83 -65.80
N LEU A 15 3.25 26.40 -64.95
CA LEU A 15 2.35 27.27 -64.20
C LEU A 15 2.84 27.34 -62.75
N SER A 16 3.10 28.57 -62.30
CA SER A 16 3.47 28.93 -60.94
C SER A 16 2.35 28.56 -59.95
N MET A 17 2.70 27.82 -58.89
CA MET A 17 1.82 27.53 -57.75
C MET A 17 2.22 28.44 -56.56
N PRO A 18 1.26 29.06 -55.84
CA PRO A 18 1.54 29.96 -54.74
C PRO A 18 2.05 29.22 -53.50
N CYS A 19 2.95 29.88 -52.78
CA CYS A 19 3.60 29.40 -51.57
C CYS A 19 2.58 29.26 -50.42
N LEU A 20 2.31 28.03 -49.98
CA LEU A 20 1.56 27.76 -48.73
C LEU A 20 2.48 27.97 -47.52
N PRO A 21 2.02 28.61 -46.43
CA PRO A 21 2.83 28.81 -45.24
C PRO A 21 3.13 27.46 -44.56
N ARG A 22 4.42 27.21 -44.29
CA ARG A 22 4.86 26.09 -43.43
C ARG A 22 4.28 26.29 -42.03
N ILE A 23 3.28 25.48 -41.68
CA ILE A 23 2.88 25.27 -40.30
C ILE A 23 4.06 24.57 -39.62
N GLY A 24 4.81 25.33 -38.82
CA GLY A 24 5.87 24.79 -37.98
C GLY A 24 5.26 23.84 -36.97
N PHE A 25 5.44 22.54 -37.17
CA PHE A 25 5.28 21.57 -36.10
C PHE A 25 6.32 21.90 -35.03
N THR A 26 5.89 22.58 -33.96
CA THR A 26 6.67 22.68 -32.74
C THR A 26 6.94 21.25 -32.27
N LYS A 27 8.19 20.80 -32.40
CA LYS A 27 8.66 19.56 -31.76
C LYS A 27 8.26 19.65 -30.29
N ARG A 28 7.25 18.89 -29.88
CA ARG A 28 7.03 18.60 -28.47
C ARG A 28 8.34 17.98 -27.99
N ARG A 29 9.03 18.68 -27.09
CA ARG A 29 10.21 18.13 -26.43
C ARG A 29 9.77 16.84 -25.75
N PRO A 30 10.48 15.72 -25.93
CA PRO A 30 10.23 14.54 -25.11
C PRO A 30 10.41 14.98 -23.67
N PHE A 31 9.41 14.74 -22.83
CA PHE A 31 9.65 14.75 -21.39
C PHE A 31 10.80 13.77 -21.13
N PRO A 32 11.85 14.15 -20.37
CA PRO A 32 12.83 13.19 -19.96
C PRO A 32 12.07 12.17 -19.10
N MET A 33 11.87 10.96 -19.62
CA MET A 33 11.57 9.81 -18.77
C MET A 33 12.77 9.73 -17.82
N ALA A 34 12.58 10.17 -16.57
CA ALA A 34 13.45 9.78 -15.50
C ALA A 34 13.60 8.25 -15.63
N ALA A 35 14.84 7.76 -15.67
CA ALA A 35 15.09 6.33 -15.62
C ALA A 35 14.26 5.79 -14.45
N LEU A 36 13.24 4.98 -14.76
CA LEU A 36 12.38 4.40 -13.74
C LEU A 36 13.32 3.72 -12.75
N SER A 37 13.29 4.19 -11.51
CA SER A 37 14.03 3.58 -10.43
C SER A 37 13.71 2.08 -10.41
N ASP A 38 14.70 1.22 -10.21
CA ASP A 38 14.49 -0.21 -9.97
C ASP A 38 13.67 -0.50 -8.68
N ASP A 39 13.23 0.54 -7.98
CA ASP A 39 12.39 0.46 -6.79
C ASP A 39 10.90 0.53 -7.15
N PRO A 40 10.12 -0.57 -6.96
CA PRO A 40 8.70 -0.60 -7.29
C PRO A 40 7.86 0.40 -6.48
N VAL A 41 8.37 0.87 -5.32
CA VAL A 41 7.70 1.92 -4.55
C VAL A 41 7.75 3.25 -5.30
N GLN A 42 8.93 3.63 -5.76
CA GLN A 42 9.15 4.88 -6.49
C GLN A 42 8.45 4.83 -7.85
N GLU A 43 8.50 3.69 -8.54
CA GLU A 43 7.73 3.45 -9.77
C GLU A 43 6.25 3.70 -9.55
N TRP A 44 5.64 3.13 -8.51
CA TRP A 44 4.23 3.36 -8.20
C TRP A 44 3.94 4.83 -7.87
N ILE A 45 4.76 5.47 -7.04
CA ILE A 45 4.59 6.88 -6.66
C ILE A 45 4.60 7.80 -7.89
N LEU A 46 5.53 7.57 -8.82
CA LEU A 46 5.71 8.39 -10.03
C LEU A 46 4.69 8.07 -11.14
N THR A 47 3.90 7.01 -11.00
CA THR A 47 2.90 6.59 -11.98
C THR A 47 1.49 6.69 -11.41
N GLU A 48 1.08 5.72 -10.60
CA GLU A 48 -0.24 5.65 -9.97
C GLU A 48 -0.43 6.70 -8.86
N GLY A 49 0.65 7.05 -8.15
CA GLY A 49 0.68 8.08 -7.12
C GLY A 49 0.58 9.52 -7.65
N LYS A 50 0.64 9.70 -8.99
CA LYS A 50 0.50 10.99 -9.70
C LYS A 50 1.55 12.04 -9.34
N ALA A 51 2.61 11.67 -8.64
CA ALA A 51 3.78 12.53 -8.48
C ALA A 51 4.57 12.58 -9.79
N THR A 52 5.12 13.73 -10.14
CA THR A 52 6.09 13.82 -11.25
C THR A 52 7.52 13.74 -10.74
N ARG A 53 7.74 13.99 -9.44
CA ARG A 53 9.06 14.01 -8.83
C ARG A 53 9.02 13.71 -7.34
N ILE A 54 9.93 12.84 -6.90
CA ILE A 54 10.26 12.65 -5.49
C ILE A 54 11.32 13.69 -5.09
N THR A 55 11.03 14.50 -4.08
CA THR A 55 11.89 15.59 -3.59
C THR A 55 12.71 15.19 -2.38
N GLY A 56 12.35 14.12 -1.68
CA GLY A 56 13.11 13.59 -0.55
C GLY A 56 12.57 12.26 -0.04
N ILE A 57 13.44 11.48 0.58
CA ILE A 57 13.09 10.25 1.30
C ILE A 57 13.72 10.36 2.69
N ARG A 58 12.90 10.24 3.73
CA ARG A 58 13.35 10.41 5.12
C ARG A 58 12.90 9.23 5.96
N PRO A 59 13.78 8.62 6.76
CA PRO A 59 13.36 7.64 7.74
C PRO A 59 12.44 8.32 8.75
N VAL A 60 11.38 7.60 9.13
CA VAL A 60 10.48 8.00 10.22
C VAL A 60 10.61 6.96 11.32
N GLY A 61 10.88 7.41 12.54
CA GLY A 61 11.10 6.52 13.68
C GLY A 61 9.87 5.66 14.00
N GLY A 62 10.06 4.55 14.72
CA GLY A 62 8.97 3.72 15.25
C GLY A 62 8.78 2.34 14.64
N GLY A 63 9.69 1.87 13.77
CA GLY A 63 9.67 0.51 13.25
C GLY A 63 10.54 -0.44 14.07
N CYS A 64 9.96 -1.46 14.72
CA CYS A 64 10.74 -2.58 15.25
C CYS A 64 11.22 -3.48 14.10
N ILE A 65 10.27 -3.96 13.28
CA ILE A 65 10.46 -5.03 12.29
C ILE A 65 10.50 -4.50 10.85
N ASN A 66 9.82 -3.37 10.59
CA ASN A 66 9.70 -2.78 9.26
C ASN A 66 10.45 -1.46 9.18
N LEU A 67 11.09 -1.19 8.04
CA LEU A 67 11.63 0.13 7.75
C LEU A 67 10.47 1.05 7.36
N ALA A 68 10.39 2.22 8.00
CA ALA A 68 9.36 3.21 7.72
C ALA A 68 9.99 4.48 7.17
N ASN A 69 9.48 4.96 6.04
CA ASN A 69 9.98 6.15 5.35
C ASN A 69 8.83 7.09 4.96
N ARG A 70 9.11 8.39 5.04
CA ARG A 70 8.33 9.45 4.39
C ARG A 70 8.95 9.73 3.02
N TYR A 71 8.14 9.64 1.97
CA TYR A 71 8.48 10.09 0.63
C TYR A 71 7.84 11.46 0.40
N ASP A 72 8.65 12.49 0.24
CA ASP A 72 8.22 13.83 -0.14
C ASP A 72 8.16 13.92 -1.66
N THR A 73 7.05 14.42 -2.20
CA THR A 73 6.83 14.56 -3.64
C THR A 73 6.18 15.90 -3.97
N ASP A 74 6.09 16.22 -5.26
CA ASP A 74 5.34 17.37 -5.76
C ASP A 74 3.80 17.18 -5.73
N ALA A 75 3.31 15.98 -5.43
CA ALA A 75 1.88 15.66 -5.30
C ALA A 75 1.44 15.40 -3.84
N GLY A 76 2.30 15.69 -2.86
CA GLY A 76 2.09 15.39 -1.44
C GLY A 76 3.02 14.29 -0.92
N SER A 77 2.99 14.06 0.39
CA SER A 77 3.86 13.06 1.01
C SER A 77 3.17 11.69 1.09
N PHE A 78 3.96 10.62 0.95
CA PHE A 78 3.53 9.24 1.17
C PHE A 78 4.28 8.64 2.36
N PHE A 79 3.60 7.79 3.12
CA PHE A 79 4.23 6.96 4.12
C PHE A 79 4.40 5.56 3.55
N VAL A 80 5.62 5.01 3.65
CA VAL A 80 5.96 3.71 3.09
C VAL A 80 6.59 2.85 4.18
N LYS A 81 6.06 1.64 4.37
CA LYS A 81 6.75 0.59 5.12
C LYS A 81 7.34 -0.42 4.16
N THR A 82 8.55 -0.88 4.43
CA THR A 82 9.19 -1.98 3.71
C THR A 82 9.72 -3.03 4.67
N ASN A 83 9.71 -4.28 4.23
CA ASN A 83 10.37 -5.39 4.90
C ASN A 83 11.11 -6.21 3.84
N ARG A 84 12.41 -6.44 4.03
CA ARG A 84 13.24 -7.16 3.03
C ARG A 84 13.15 -8.68 3.13
N SER A 85 12.61 -9.20 4.23
CA SER A 85 12.57 -10.63 4.53
C SER A 85 11.16 -11.22 4.49
N ILE A 86 10.14 -10.39 4.65
CA ILE A 86 8.74 -10.82 4.73
C ILE A 86 8.01 -10.49 3.43
N GLY A 87 7.34 -11.49 2.87
CA GLY A 87 6.53 -11.33 1.66
C GLY A 87 5.24 -10.50 1.87
N PRO A 88 4.48 -10.24 0.79
CA PRO A 88 3.31 -9.37 0.81
C PRO A 88 2.20 -9.65 1.84
N PRO A 89 1.88 -10.92 2.24
CA PRO A 89 0.70 -11.21 3.06
C PRO A 89 0.59 -10.43 4.37
N MET A 90 1.71 -10.11 5.03
CA MET A 90 1.71 -9.29 6.25
C MET A 90 1.14 -7.89 5.98
N PHE A 91 1.59 -7.25 4.89
CA PHE A 91 1.15 -5.91 4.52
C PHE A 91 -0.24 -5.92 3.86
N GLU A 92 -0.62 -6.99 3.17
CA GLU A 92 -1.99 -7.18 2.66
C GLU A 92 -2.98 -7.21 3.83
N ALA A 93 -2.66 -7.95 4.89
CA ALA A 93 -3.47 -8.00 6.09
C ALA A 93 -3.53 -6.65 6.83
N GLU A 94 -2.43 -5.88 6.85
CA GLU A 94 -2.42 -4.51 7.37
C GLU A 94 -3.32 -3.58 6.55
N ALA A 95 -3.24 -3.63 5.22
CA ALA A 95 -4.09 -2.83 4.34
C ALA A 95 -5.58 -3.14 4.54
N ILE A 96 -5.95 -4.42 4.60
CA ILE A 96 -7.34 -4.85 4.87
C ILE A 96 -7.83 -4.32 6.23
N GLY A 97 -6.98 -4.37 7.26
CA GLY A 97 -7.31 -3.81 8.58
C GLY A 97 -7.51 -2.29 8.56
N LEU A 98 -6.62 -1.57 7.88
CA LEU A 98 -6.73 -0.12 7.72
C LEU A 98 -7.99 0.28 6.94
N ASP A 99 -8.31 -0.41 5.85
CA ASP A 99 -9.52 -0.18 5.07
C ASP A 99 -10.78 -0.44 5.89
N ALA A 100 -10.84 -1.54 6.65
CA ALA A 100 -11.97 -1.83 7.53
C ALA A 100 -12.20 -0.72 8.57
N MET A 101 -11.12 -0.15 9.14
CA MET A 101 -11.23 1.00 10.05
C MET A 101 -11.65 2.28 9.31
N TYR A 102 -11.09 2.53 8.13
CA TYR A 102 -11.37 3.70 7.30
C TYR A 102 -12.84 3.77 6.90
N GLU A 103 -13.43 2.63 6.51
CA GLU A 103 -14.83 2.50 6.11
C GLU A 103 -15.83 2.86 7.22
N THR A 104 -15.43 2.74 8.50
CA THR A 104 -16.30 3.16 9.62
C THR A 104 -16.55 4.67 9.63
N ARG A 105 -15.65 5.47 9.03
CA ARG A 105 -15.69 6.95 9.03
C ARG A 105 -15.73 7.56 10.44
N THR A 106 -15.02 6.96 11.40
CA THR A 106 -15.06 7.37 12.81
C THR A 106 -13.75 8.03 13.27
N ILE A 107 -12.73 7.23 13.60
CA ILE A 107 -11.38 7.65 13.96
C ILE A 107 -10.51 7.79 12.70
N ARG A 108 -9.56 8.73 12.73
CA ARG A 108 -8.62 8.93 11.62
C ARG A 108 -7.61 7.79 11.61
N VAL A 109 -7.50 7.11 10.47
CA VAL A 109 -6.47 6.11 10.14
C VAL A 109 -5.84 6.48 8.79
N PRO A 110 -4.57 6.12 8.54
CA PRO A 110 -3.96 6.37 7.23
C PRO A 110 -4.65 5.48 6.18
N LYS A 111 -5.00 6.08 5.03
CA LYS A 111 -5.54 5.32 3.91
C LYS A 111 -4.45 4.49 3.22
N PRO A 112 -4.58 3.16 3.08
CA PRO A 112 -3.66 2.37 2.29
C PRO A 112 -3.87 2.63 0.80
N PHE A 113 -2.79 2.62 0.02
CA PHE A 113 -2.84 2.83 -1.43
C PHE A 113 -2.39 1.61 -2.22
N LYS A 114 -1.29 0.98 -1.81
CA LYS A 114 -0.71 -0.16 -2.53
C LYS A 114 0.07 -1.07 -1.60
N VAL A 115 -0.07 -2.37 -1.82
CA VAL A 115 0.83 -3.40 -1.29
C VAL A 115 1.49 -4.10 -2.47
N GLY A 116 2.75 -4.51 -2.31
CA GLY A 116 3.44 -5.25 -3.35
C GLY A 116 4.74 -5.89 -2.90
N PRO A 117 5.30 -6.80 -3.72
CA PRO A 117 6.62 -7.36 -3.50
C PRO A 117 7.73 -6.36 -3.86
N LEU A 118 8.87 -6.46 -3.19
CA LEU A 118 10.11 -5.80 -3.60
C LEU A 118 10.86 -6.67 -4.62
N ARG A 119 11.56 -6.05 -5.58
CA ARG A 119 12.28 -6.79 -6.64
C ARG A 119 13.35 -7.75 -6.10
N ASN A 120 14.04 -7.36 -5.03
CA ASN A 120 15.14 -8.13 -4.44
C ASN A 120 14.69 -8.97 -3.22
N GLY A 121 13.40 -9.29 -3.15
CA GLY A 121 12.81 -10.01 -2.02
C GLY A 121 12.25 -9.09 -0.95
N GLY A 122 11.23 -9.60 -0.25
CA GLY A 122 10.44 -8.84 0.70
C GLY A 122 9.23 -8.14 0.09
N SER A 123 8.69 -7.15 0.78
CA SER A 123 7.45 -6.46 0.42
C SER A 123 7.37 -5.04 0.96
N TYR A 124 6.36 -4.31 0.50
CA TYR A 124 6.07 -2.94 0.91
C TYR A 124 4.57 -2.66 1.03
N ILE A 125 4.23 -1.60 1.77
CA ILE A 125 2.94 -0.91 1.74
C ILE A 125 3.14 0.59 1.60
N ILE A 126 2.36 1.23 0.73
CA ILE A 126 2.29 2.68 0.53
C ILE A 126 0.94 3.16 1.08
N MET A 127 0.94 4.22 1.88
CA MET A 127 -0.26 4.78 2.51
C MET A 127 -0.17 6.31 2.65
N GLU A 128 -1.29 6.93 3.02
CA GLU A 128 -1.38 8.35 3.37
C GLU A 128 -0.32 8.72 4.41
N TYR A 129 0.46 9.76 4.13
CA TYR A 129 1.29 10.38 5.16
C TYR A 129 0.45 11.30 6.03
N ILE A 130 0.34 10.97 7.32
CA ILE A 130 -0.28 11.83 8.32
C ILE A 130 0.82 12.61 9.04
N GLU A 131 0.81 13.93 8.89
CA GLU A 131 1.67 14.80 9.67
C GLU A 131 1.18 14.88 11.11
N PHE A 132 1.95 14.30 12.03
CA PHE A 132 1.67 14.41 13.46
C PHE A 132 2.08 15.78 13.97
N GLY A 133 1.12 16.52 14.52
CA GLY A 133 1.38 17.82 15.13
C GLY A 133 1.99 17.71 16.53
N SER A 134 2.63 18.78 16.99
CA SER A 134 3.21 18.93 18.34
C SER A 134 2.20 19.29 19.43
N SER A 135 0.89 19.30 19.12
CA SER A 135 -0.16 19.73 20.06
C SER A 135 -0.36 18.73 21.20
N ARG A 136 -0.81 19.23 22.36
CA ARG A 136 -1.28 18.41 23.48
C ARG A 136 -2.34 17.41 22.99
N SER A 137 -2.12 16.14 23.30
CA SER A 137 -3.05 15.05 23.00
C SER A 137 -4.45 15.35 23.55
N ASN A 138 -5.48 15.22 22.71
CA ASN A 138 -6.87 15.32 23.14
C ASN A 138 -7.44 13.92 23.39
N GLN A 139 -7.16 13.39 24.58
CA GLN A 139 -7.57 12.04 24.99
C GLN A 139 -9.09 11.83 24.97
N SER A 140 -9.87 12.88 25.27
CA SER A 140 -11.34 12.81 25.23
C SER A 140 -11.85 12.58 23.81
N VAL A 141 -11.30 13.30 22.83
CA VAL A 141 -11.65 13.10 21.42
C VAL A 141 -11.21 11.72 20.93
N LEU A 142 -10.01 11.26 21.32
CA LEU A 142 -9.55 9.89 21.02
C LEU A 142 -10.53 8.83 21.55
N GLY A 143 -10.88 8.89 22.83
CA GLY A 143 -11.80 7.94 23.46
C GLY A 143 -13.18 7.91 22.78
N ARG A 144 -13.73 9.09 22.47
CA ARG A 144 -15.01 9.19 21.74
C ARG A 144 -14.92 8.58 20.35
N LYS A 145 -13.87 8.90 19.58
CA LYS A 145 -13.69 8.37 18.22
C LYS A 145 -13.46 6.87 18.19
N LEU A 146 -12.73 6.34 19.17
CA LEU A 146 -12.52 4.90 19.30
C LEU A 146 -13.83 4.18 19.66
N ALA A 147 -14.64 4.74 20.55
CA ALA A 147 -15.97 4.20 20.88
C ALA A 147 -16.93 4.22 19.68
N GLU A 148 -16.91 5.30 18.87
CA GLU A 148 -17.65 5.39 17.61
C GLU A 148 -17.23 4.25 16.66
N MET A 149 -15.92 3.99 16.52
CA MET A 149 -15.38 2.92 15.68
C MET A 149 -15.87 1.53 16.13
N HIS A 150 -15.76 1.23 17.42
CA HIS A 150 -16.22 -0.04 17.99
C HIS A 150 -17.72 -0.26 17.80
N LYS A 151 -18.54 0.80 17.84
CA LYS A 151 -19.99 0.71 17.65
C LYS A 151 -20.37 0.51 16.17
N ALA A 152 -19.60 1.11 15.25
CA ALA A 152 -19.84 1.05 13.81
C ALA A 152 -19.38 -0.29 13.19
N GLY A 153 -18.24 -0.83 13.64
CA GLY A 153 -17.71 -2.11 13.17
C GLY A 153 -18.59 -3.28 13.62
N LYS A 154 -19.30 -3.89 12.68
CA LYS A 154 -20.18 -5.05 12.92
C LYS A 154 -19.84 -6.17 11.96
N SER A 155 -19.96 -7.41 12.42
CA SER A 155 -19.84 -8.63 11.64
C SER A 155 -20.91 -9.60 12.07
N ASP A 156 -21.52 -10.28 11.11
CA ASP A 156 -22.46 -11.39 11.32
C ASP A 156 -21.76 -12.75 11.47
N LYS A 157 -20.43 -12.80 11.27
CA LYS A 157 -19.61 -14.02 11.33
C LYS A 157 -19.08 -14.36 12.72
N GLY A 158 -19.37 -13.53 13.72
CA GLY A 158 -18.83 -13.66 15.08
C GLY A 158 -17.50 -12.94 15.29
N PHE A 159 -16.64 -13.49 16.15
CA PHE A 159 -15.33 -12.95 16.52
C PHE A 159 -14.25 -13.50 15.60
N GLY A 160 -13.45 -12.61 15.01
CA GLY A 160 -12.43 -12.98 14.04
C GLY A 160 -12.21 -11.87 13.03
N PHE A 161 -11.58 -12.21 11.91
CA PHE A 161 -11.33 -11.30 10.81
C PHE A 161 -11.17 -12.09 9.49
N PRO A 162 -11.45 -11.51 8.31
CA PRO A 162 -11.36 -12.24 7.05
C PRO A 162 -9.96 -12.83 6.75
N VAL A 163 -8.91 -12.26 7.33
CA VAL A 163 -7.53 -12.70 7.16
C VAL A 163 -6.81 -12.80 8.51
N ASN A 164 -5.91 -13.78 8.64
CA ASN A 164 -4.90 -13.77 9.70
C ASN A 164 -3.97 -12.58 9.47
N ASN A 165 -3.52 -11.98 10.56
CA ASN A 165 -2.58 -10.85 10.51
C ASN A 165 -1.47 -11.07 11.53
N THR A 166 -0.76 -10.02 11.90
CA THR A 166 0.29 -10.09 12.93
C THR A 166 0.11 -9.02 13.99
N VAL A 167 0.59 -9.30 15.20
CA VAL A 167 0.80 -8.32 16.26
C VAL A 167 2.31 -8.24 16.49
N GLY A 168 2.93 -7.16 16.01
CA GLY A 168 4.37 -7.16 15.79
C GLY A 168 4.74 -8.21 14.74
N SER A 169 5.68 -9.12 15.08
CA SER A 169 6.09 -10.24 14.22
C SER A 169 5.30 -11.52 14.49
N THR A 170 4.47 -11.55 15.54
CA THR A 170 3.79 -12.76 15.96
C THR A 170 2.52 -12.96 15.14
N PRO A 171 2.29 -14.15 14.55
CA PRO A 171 1.03 -14.46 13.87
C PRO A 171 -0.16 -14.28 14.81
N GLN A 172 -1.23 -13.68 14.31
CA GLN A 172 -2.49 -13.56 15.00
C GLN A 172 -3.57 -14.29 14.20
N ILE A 173 -4.09 -15.36 14.81
CA ILE A 173 -5.09 -16.24 14.22
C ILE A 173 -6.46 -15.57 14.36
N ASN A 174 -7.17 -15.40 13.24
CA ASN A 174 -8.43 -14.68 13.14
C ASN A 174 -9.57 -15.54 12.61
N THR A 175 -9.41 -16.86 12.65
CA THR A 175 -10.48 -17.82 12.34
C THR A 175 -11.75 -17.42 13.10
N TRP A 176 -12.87 -17.37 12.36
CA TRP A 176 -14.15 -16.95 12.92
C TRP A 176 -14.63 -17.92 14.00
N CYS A 177 -15.14 -17.36 15.10
CA CYS A 177 -15.69 -18.09 16.22
C CYS A 177 -16.94 -17.37 16.73
N SER A 178 -18.00 -18.11 17.08
CA SER A 178 -19.23 -17.51 17.60
C SER A 178 -19.18 -17.16 19.08
N ASP A 179 -18.24 -17.74 19.84
CA ASP A 179 -18.09 -17.51 21.28
C ASP A 179 -16.81 -16.72 21.59
N TRP A 180 -16.95 -15.63 22.35
CA TRP A 180 -15.83 -14.76 22.68
C TRP A 180 -14.83 -15.43 23.62
N ILE A 181 -15.33 -16.18 24.60
CA ILE A 181 -14.49 -16.81 25.63
C ILE A 181 -13.58 -17.83 24.96
N GLN A 182 -14.14 -18.65 24.06
CA GLN A 182 -13.39 -19.60 23.25
C GLN A 182 -12.38 -18.89 22.34
N PHE A 183 -12.80 -17.89 21.56
CA PHE A 183 -11.91 -17.15 20.66
C PHE A 183 -10.71 -16.55 21.39
N TYR A 184 -10.97 -15.87 22.51
CA TYR A 184 -9.92 -15.21 23.29
C TYR A 184 -9.04 -16.23 24.02
N GLY A 185 -9.64 -17.27 24.59
CA GLY A 185 -8.93 -18.36 25.26
C GLY A 185 -7.99 -19.11 24.34
N GLU A 186 -8.46 -19.52 23.15
CA GLU A 186 -7.68 -20.33 22.21
C GLU A 186 -6.77 -19.49 21.31
N HIS A 187 -7.33 -18.50 20.60
CA HIS A 187 -6.63 -17.79 19.52
C HIS A 187 -5.90 -16.52 19.98
N ARG A 188 -6.01 -16.14 21.27
CA ARG A 188 -5.18 -15.09 21.87
C ARG A 188 -4.31 -15.66 22.96
N LEU A 189 -4.86 -15.95 24.14
CA LEU A 189 -4.07 -16.35 25.31
C LEU A 189 -3.36 -17.69 25.07
N GLY A 190 -4.10 -18.73 24.71
CA GLY A 190 -3.58 -20.08 24.51
C GLY A 190 -2.48 -20.15 23.46
N TYR A 191 -2.66 -19.46 22.31
CA TYR A 191 -1.63 -19.38 21.29
C TYR A 191 -0.33 -18.73 21.80
N GLN A 192 -0.42 -17.61 22.52
CA GLN A 192 0.77 -16.94 23.06
C GLN A 192 1.45 -17.78 24.15
N LEU A 193 0.69 -18.46 25.00
CA LEU A 193 1.24 -19.37 26.02
C LEU A 193 2.00 -20.53 25.37
N LYS A 194 1.42 -21.15 24.33
CA LYS A 194 2.09 -22.21 23.58
C LYS A 194 3.37 -21.70 22.92
N LEU A 195 3.34 -20.53 22.29
CA LEU A 195 4.53 -19.92 21.71
C LEU A 195 5.63 -19.69 22.76
N ALA A 196 5.26 -19.22 23.96
CA ALA A 196 6.21 -19.03 25.05
C ALA A 196 6.83 -20.35 25.51
N GLN A 197 6.04 -21.42 25.60
CA GLN A 197 6.53 -22.76 25.92
C GLN A 197 7.48 -23.28 24.83
N ASP A 198 7.09 -23.17 23.56
CA ASP A 198 7.86 -23.70 22.43
C ASP A 198 9.19 -22.96 22.23
N GLN A 199 9.22 -21.64 22.46
CA GLN A 199 10.41 -20.82 22.25
C GLN A 199 11.35 -20.76 23.46
N TYR A 200 10.80 -20.75 24.68
CA TYR A 200 11.58 -20.48 25.89
C TYR A 200 11.58 -21.63 26.90
N GLY A 201 10.83 -22.71 26.64
CA GLY A 201 10.74 -23.86 27.54
C GLY A 201 10.01 -23.57 28.86
N ASP A 202 9.32 -22.43 28.98
CA ASP A 202 8.63 -22.05 30.22
C ASP A 202 7.30 -22.80 30.38
N SER A 203 7.43 -24.04 30.85
CA SER A 203 6.30 -24.88 31.21
C SER A 203 5.49 -24.33 32.39
N THR A 204 6.06 -23.46 33.22
CA THR A 204 5.38 -22.92 34.42
C THR A 204 4.29 -21.93 34.02
N ILE A 205 4.60 -21.00 33.12
CA ILE A 205 3.63 -20.03 32.59
C ILE A 205 2.54 -20.75 31.80
N TYR A 206 2.92 -21.71 30.96
CA TYR A 206 1.96 -22.50 30.19
C TYR A 206 0.98 -23.26 31.09
N GLN A 207 1.49 -24.03 32.07
CA GLN A 207 0.67 -24.81 32.98
C GLN A 207 -0.26 -23.93 33.80
N ARG A 208 0.22 -22.80 34.37
CA ARG A 208 -0.62 -21.88 35.13
C ARG A 208 -1.72 -21.26 34.27
N GLY A 209 -1.41 -20.89 33.03
CA GLY A 209 -2.40 -20.33 32.10
C GLY A 209 -3.46 -21.34 31.67
N TYR A 210 -3.10 -22.62 31.55
CA TYR A 210 -4.03 -23.71 31.22
C TYR A 210 -4.84 -24.21 32.44
N SER A 211 -4.36 -23.93 33.66
CA SER A 211 -4.95 -24.42 34.91
C SER A 211 -6.08 -23.54 35.47
N PHE A 212 -6.48 -22.46 34.78
CA PHE A 212 -7.71 -21.75 35.16
C PHE A 212 -8.92 -22.55 34.67
N PRO A 213 -9.72 -23.13 35.59
CA PRO A 213 -10.75 -24.08 35.22
C PRO A 213 -11.99 -23.37 34.64
N HIS A 214 -12.69 -24.13 33.81
CA HIS A 214 -14.08 -23.94 33.39
C HIS A 214 -15.02 -23.59 34.56
#